data_AF-A0A848DMQ8-F1
#
_entry.id   AF-A0A848DMQ8-F1
#
_cell.length_a   1.000
_cell.length_b   1.000
_cell.length_c   1.000
_cell.angle_alpha   90.00
_cell.angle_beta   90.00
_cell.angle_gamma   90.00
#
_symmetry.space_group_name_H-M   'P 1'
#
loop_
_entity.id
_entity.type
_entity.pdbx_description
1 polymer ?
#
loop_
_entity_poly.entity_id
_entity_poly.type
_entity_poly.pdbx_seq_one_letter_code
_entity_poly.pdbx_strand_id
1 'polypeptide(L)'
;RGAGEGSSDAPWPTDVRRLLGIAQSAADRTRPRPLVTSSGEYVVLLWPHDPTGREVNPQAAAESVRQAARRGLDGMNVSVAVSPRCTELRDYAAGFRVARGAVELARLRGGSGRTITLPDLGVYGLLLQLEDPNELIGFAERVLAPLREYEARKGISLISTLRTYLDEGLSTARTAAALYLHVNTVALRLKRIEELIGMPLTQPEALLQLTAALMAQDVVDVT
;
A
#
# COMPACT_ATOMS: atom_id res chain seq x y z
N ARG A 1 -37.27 5.08 -17.31
CA ARG A 1 -37.51 6.30 -16.49
C ARG A 1 -37.44 5.85 -15.03
N GLY A 2 -36.51 6.24 -14.18
CA GLY A 2 -35.40 7.19 -14.30
C GLY A 2 -34.24 6.73 -13.41
N ALA A 3 -33.04 7.17 -13.80
CA ALA A 3 -31.80 7.02 -13.06
C ALA A 3 -31.85 7.88 -11.78
N GLY A 4 -31.36 7.33 -10.67
CA GLY A 4 -30.97 8.08 -9.48
C GLY A 4 -29.45 8.13 -9.44
N GLU A 5 -28.89 9.14 -10.08
CA GLU A 5 -27.49 9.55 -9.92
C GLU A 5 -27.28 9.99 -8.46
N GLY A 6 -26.61 9.16 -7.67
CA GLY A 6 -26.08 9.55 -6.38
C GLY A 6 -24.82 10.39 -6.60
N SER A 7 -25.00 11.70 -6.81
CA SER A 7 -23.89 12.66 -6.73
C SER A 7 -23.27 12.61 -5.34
N SER A 8 -22.04 12.12 -5.26
CA SER A 8 -21.19 12.15 -4.05
C SER A 8 -20.57 13.55 -3.89
N ASP A 9 -21.39 14.59 -3.73
CA ASP A 9 -20.95 15.97 -3.49
C ASP A 9 -20.65 16.25 -2.00
N ALA A 10 -19.71 15.50 -1.42
CA ALA A 10 -19.05 15.95 -0.19
C ALA A 10 -17.98 17.00 -0.57
N PRO A 11 -17.95 18.20 0.04
CA PRO A 11 -16.91 19.17 -0.26
C PRO A 11 -15.54 18.60 0.13
N TRP A 12 -14.66 18.61 -0.86
CA TRP A 12 -13.35 17.98 -0.81
C TRP A 12 -12.48 18.67 0.25
N PRO A 13 -11.60 17.94 0.97
CA PRO A 13 -10.59 18.57 1.80
C PRO A 13 -9.82 19.61 0.97
N THR A 14 -9.60 20.80 1.54
CA THR A 14 -8.98 21.96 0.85
C THR A 14 -7.66 21.59 0.15
N ASP A 15 -6.93 20.63 0.72
CA ASP A 15 -5.66 20.14 0.22
C ASP A 15 -5.77 19.40 -1.11
N VAL A 16 -6.84 18.62 -1.33
CA VAL A 16 -7.03 17.87 -2.59
C VAL A 16 -7.35 18.81 -3.73
N ARG A 17 -8.17 19.84 -3.49
CA ARG A 17 -8.46 20.88 -4.50
C ARG A 17 -7.21 21.66 -4.88
N ARG A 18 -6.37 22.00 -3.89
CA ARG A 18 -5.08 22.67 -4.13
C ARG A 18 -4.13 21.77 -4.91
N LEU A 19 -4.02 20.50 -4.53
CA LEU A 19 -3.21 19.50 -5.24
C LEU A 19 -3.66 19.29 -6.69
N LEU A 20 -4.98 19.24 -6.93
CA LEU A 20 -5.55 19.10 -8.27
C LEU A 20 -5.15 20.28 -9.17
N GLY A 21 -5.28 21.52 -8.67
CA GLY A 21 -4.87 22.72 -9.41
C GLY A 21 -3.37 22.75 -9.74
N ILE A 22 -2.53 22.27 -8.82
CA ILE A 22 -1.08 22.16 -9.05
C ILE A 22 -0.79 21.08 -10.10
N ALA A 23 -1.44 19.92 -10.01
CA ALA A 23 -1.27 18.84 -10.97
C ALA A 23 -1.73 19.25 -12.38
N GLN A 24 -2.85 19.96 -12.51
CA GLN A 24 -3.30 20.56 -13.78
C GLN A 24 -2.27 21.54 -14.34
N SER A 25 -1.76 22.44 -13.49
CA SER A 25 -0.73 23.41 -13.87
C SER A 25 0.60 22.74 -14.26
N ALA A 26 0.92 21.56 -13.72
CA ALA A 26 2.08 20.78 -14.12
C ALA A 26 1.84 20.08 -15.46
N ALA A 27 0.68 19.44 -15.63
CA ALA A 27 0.26 18.77 -16.86
C ALA A 27 0.24 19.68 -18.09
N ASP A 28 -0.19 20.94 -17.93
CA ASP A 28 -0.24 21.92 -19.02
C ASP A 28 1.15 22.25 -19.60
N ARG A 29 2.20 22.05 -18.82
CA ARG A 29 3.61 22.24 -19.22
C ARG A 29 4.25 20.99 -19.79
N THR A 30 3.53 19.87 -19.85
CA THR A 30 4.06 18.59 -20.35
C THR A 30 3.46 18.19 -21.70
N ARG A 31 4.25 17.44 -22.48
CA ARG A 31 3.87 16.90 -23.78
C ARG A 31 4.26 15.40 -23.86
N PRO A 32 3.34 14.50 -24.25
CA PRO A 32 1.90 14.76 -24.46
C PRO A 32 1.21 15.15 -23.14
N ARG A 33 0.13 15.97 -23.22
CA ARG A 33 -0.56 16.52 -22.04
C ARG A 33 -1.33 15.39 -21.35
N PRO A 34 -1.05 15.06 -20.07
CA PRO A 34 -1.82 14.06 -19.36
C PRO A 34 -3.21 14.59 -19.01
N LEU A 35 -4.19 13.68 -18.95
CA LEU A 35 -5.50 13.99 -18.38
C LEU A 35 -5.36 14.00 -16.86
N VAL A 36 -5.80 15.07 -16.21
CA VAL A 36 -5.77 15.19 -14.75
C VAL A 36 -7.20 15.19 -14.23
N THR A 37 -7.46 14.28 -13.30
CA THR A 37 -8.73 14.17 -12.59
C THR A 37 -8.44 13.84 -11.14
N SER A 38 -9.49 13.60 -10.36
CA SER A 38 -9.37 13.19 -8.98
C SER A 38 -10.44 12.18 -8.60
N SER A 39 -10.13 11.33 -7.64
CA SER A 39 -10.98 10.24 -7.17
C SER A 39 -10.79 10.09 -5.66
N GLY A 40 -11.81 10.43 -4.88
CA GLY A 40 -11.71 10.54 -3.43
C GLY A 40 -10.61 11.52 -3.01
N GLU A 41 -9.63 11.05 -2.24
CA GLU A 41 -8.52 11.86 -1.72
C GLU A 41 -7.32 11.92 -2.69
N TYR A 42 -7.41 11.26 -3.84
CA TYR A 42 -6.31 11.09 -4.78
C TYR A 42 -6.47 11.99 -6.00
N VAL A 43 -5.37 12.58 -6.44
CA VAL A 43 -5.26 13.19 -7.78
C VAL A 43 -4.67 12.16 -8.73
N VAL A 44 -5.37 11.94 -9.84
CA VAL A 44 -5.08 10.89 -10.82
C VAL A 44 -4.65 11.54 -12.12
N LEU A 45 -3.49 11.13 -12.63
CA LEU A 45 -2.97 11.57 -13.91
C LEU A 45 -2.93 10.38 -14.88
N LEU A 46 -3.68 10.47 -15.97
CA LEU A 46 -3.63 9.50 -17.06
C LEU A 46 -2.67 10.02 -18.11
N TRP A 47 -1.52 9.36 -18.21
CA TRP A 47 -0.49 9.76 -19.15
C TRP A 47 -0.71 9.08 -20.51
N PRO A 48 -0.96 9.84 -21.58
CA PRO A 48 -1.15 9.25 -22.90
C PRO A 48 0.17 8.69 -23.43
N HIS A 49 0.07 7.58 -24.14
CA HIS A 49 1.19 7.07 -24.93
C HIS A 49 1.45 8.02 -26.10
N ASP A 50 2.72 8.39 -26.34
CA ASP A 50 3.11 9.18 -27.51
C ASP A 50 3.26 8.26 -28.73
N PRO A 51 2.38 8.34 -29.73
CA PRO A 51 2.45 7.49 -30.92
C PRO A 51 3.68 7.79 -31.80
N THR A 52 4.41 8.90 -31.55
CA THR A 52 5.66 9.22 -32.27
C THR A 52 6.88 8.48 -31.73
N GLY A 53 6.72 7.62 -30.72
CA GLY A 53 7.77 6.75 -30.20
C GLY A 53 8.69 7.38 -29.15
N ARG A 54 8.41 8.62 -28.71
CA ARG A 54 9.04 9.17 -27.50
C ARG A 54 8.45 8.48 -26.28
N GLU A 55 9.11 7.41 -25.83
CA GLU A 55 8.73 6.74 -24.60
C GLU A 55 8.88 7.72 -23.42
N VAL A 56 7.75 8.15 -22.86
CA VAL A 56 7.76 8.93 -21.63
C VAL A 56 8.12 7.98 -20.50
N ASN A 57 9.27 8.21 -19.85
CA ASN A 57 9.61 7.50 -18.63
C ASN A 57 8.57 7.87 -17.55
N PRO A 58 7.71 6.92 -17.13
CA PRO A 58 6.60 7.24 -16.22
C PRO A 58 7.09 7.64 -14.82
N GLN A 59 8.26 7.15 -14.41
CA GLN A 59 8.89 7.54 -13.14
C GLN A 59 9.38 8.99 -13.19
N ALA A 60 9.99 9.42 -14.30
CA ALA A 60 10.44 10.81 -14.47
C ALA A 60 9.24 11.78 -14.52
N ALA A 61 8.16 11.38 -15.18
CA ALA A 61 6.90 12.12 -15.20
C ALA A 61 6.29 12.27 -13.81
N ALA A 62 6.17 11.16 -13.06
CA ALA A 62 5.67 11.16 -11.69
C ALA A 62 6.52 12.03 -10.75
N GLU A 63 7.85 11.97 -10.88
CA GLU A 63 8.78 12.78 -10.09
C GLU A 63 8.62 14.28 -10.39
N SER A 64 8.42 14.66 -11.65
CA SER A 64 8.17 16.05 -12.04
C SER A 64 6.89 16.59 -11.39
N VAL A 65 5.81 15.81 -11.42
CA VAL A 65 4.52 16.15 -10.79
C VAL A 65 4.68 16.27 -9.27
N ARG A 66 5.41 15.34 -8.64
CA ARG A 66 5.70 15.36 -7.21
C ARG A 66 6.47 16.62 -6.81
N GLN A 67 7.48 17.02 -7.58
CA GLN A 67 8.26 18.24 -7.31
C GLN A 67 7.41 19.50 -7.45
N ALA A 68 6.53 19.56 -8.46
CA ALA A 68 5.59 20.66 -8.62
C ALA A 68 4.61 20.73 -7.42
N ALA A 69 4.05 19.60 -7.01
CA ALA A 69 3.15 19.49 -5.87
C ALA A 69 3.83 19.94 -4.56
N ARG A 70 5.05 19.47 -4.29
CA ARG A 70 5.82 19.85 -3.10
C ARG A 70 6.08 21.36 -3.02
N ARG A 71 6.36 22.02 -4.15
CA ARG A 71 6.56 23.48 -4.21
C ARG A 71 5.27 24.25 -4.01
N GLY A 72 4.16 23.76 -4.57
CA GLY A 72 2.87 24.45 -4.52
C GLY A 72 2.08 24.25 -3.22
N LEU A 73 2.46 23.27 -2.40
CA LEU A 73 1.81 22.89 -1.14
C LEU A 73 2.65 23.20 0.11
N ASP A 74 3.44 24.28 0.07
CA ASP A 74 4.19 24.80 1.22
C ASP A 74 5.06 23.75 1.95
N GLY A 75 5.60 22.78 1.21
CA GLY A 75 6.45 21.72 1.76
C GLY A 75 5.73 20.49 2.30
N MET A 76 4.42 20.34 2.09
CA MET A 76 3.72 19.08 2.41
C MET A 76 4.35 17.88 1.69
N ASN A 77 4.40 16.74 2.39
CA ASN A 77 4.93 15.50 1.83
C ASN A 77 3.91 14.86 0.89
N VAL A 78 4.14 15.01 -0.42
CA VAL A 78 3.35 14.38 -1.47
C VAL A 78 4.05 13.14 -1.99
N SER A 79 3.35 12.01 -1.95
CA SER A 79 3.77 10.79 -2.63
C SER A 79 3.04 10.64 -3.95
N VAL A 80 3.70 10.07 -4.95
CA VAL A 80 3.11 9.78 -6.26
C VAL A 80 3.46 8.34 -6.61
N ALA A 81 2.48 7.52 -6.97
CA ALA A 81 2.71 6.16 -7.43
C ALA A 81 2.47 6.01 -8.93
N VAL A 82 3.23 5.12 -9.56
CA VAL A 82 3.12 4.77 -10.97
C VAL A 82 2.44 3.40 -11.10
N SER A 83 1.32 3.35 -11.83
CA SER A 83 0.64 2.10 -12.16
C SER A 83 1.40 1.30 -13.23
N PRO A 84 1.06 0.01 -13.41
CA PRO A 84 1.38 -0.71 -14.65
C PRO A 84 0.84 0.05 -15.87
N ARG A 85 1.42 -0.23 -17.03
CA ARG A 85 0.96 0.33 -18.31
C ARG A 85 -0.46 -0.15 -18.59
N CYS A 86 -1.36 0.80 -18.76
CA CYS A 86 -2.71 0.54 -19.26
C CYS A 86 -2.70 0.61 -20.79
N THR A 87 -3.15 -0.44 -21.45
CA THR A 87 -3.27 -0.55 -22.91
C THR A 87 -4.70 -0.44 -23.40
N GLU A 88 -5.67 -0.77 -22.54
CA GLU A 88 -7.09 -0.77 -22.85
C GLU A 88 -7.91 -0.14 -21.72
N LEU A 89 -9.19 0.17 -21.99
CA LEU A 89 -10.05 0.87 -21.03
C LEU A 89 -10.27 0.07 -19.74
N ARG A 90 -10.29 -1.26 -19.82
CA ARG A 90 -10.46 -2.15 -18.65
C ARG A 90 -9.27 -2.11 -17.69
N ASP A 91 -8.08 -1.75 -18.17
CA ASP A 91 -6.86 -1.75 -17.37
C ASP A 91 -6.85 -0.64 -16.32
N TYR A 92 -7.57 0.47 -16.57
CA TYR A 92 -7.53 1.64 -15.69
C TYR A 92 -8.05 1.37 -14.29
N ALA A 93 -9.07 0.52 -14.14
CA ALA A 93 -9.59 0.18 -12.82
C ALA A 93 -8.53 -0.57 -11.98
N ALA A 94 -7.87 -1.56 -12.60
CA ALA A 94 -6.77 -2.29 -11.97
C ALA A 94 -5.56 -1.38 -11.73
N GLY A 95 -5.17 -0.56 -12.71
CA GLY A 95 -4.07 0.39 -12.61
C GLY A 95 -4.25 1.42 -11.49
N PHE A 96 -5.48 1.95 -11.33
CA PHE A 96 -5.81 2.86 -10.23
C PHE A 96 -5.74 2.15 -8.88
N ARG A 97 -6.34 0.95 -8.74
CA ARG A 97 -6.25 0.13 -7.51
C ARG A 97 -4.79 -0.10 -7.11
N VAL A 98 -3.94 -0.50 -8.07
CA VAL A 98 -2.52 -0.77 -7.84
C VAL A 98 -1.76 0.50 -7.42
N ALA A 99 -1.96 1.62 -8.12
CA ALA A 99 -1.31 2.89 -7.76
C ALA A 99 -1.78 3.42 -6.40
N ARG A 100 -3.07 3.30 -6.09
CA ARG A 100 -3.63 3.67 -4.77
C ARG A 100 -3.01 2.83 -3.67
N GLY A 101 -3.05 1.51 -3.81
CA GLY A 101 -2.45 0.58 -2.85
C GLY A 101 -0.96 0.80 -2.66
N ALA A 102 -0.24 1.18 -3.71
CA ALA A 102 1.18 1.53 -3.63
C ALA A 102 1.44 2.79 -2.77
N VAL A 103 0.61 3.83 -2.89
CA VAL A 103 0.69 5.03 -2.03
C VAL A 103 0.41 4.69 -0.58
N GLU A 104 -0.65 3.92 -0.32
CA GLU A 104 -1.04 3.58 1.06
C GLU A 104 -0.06 2.62 1.74
N LEU A 105 0.47 1.62 1.03
CA LEU A 105 1.53 0.75 1.58
C LEU A 105 2.80 1.53 1.89
N ALA A 106 3.20 2.45 1.02
CA ALA A 106 4.35 3.32 1.31
C ALA A 106 4.09 4.15 2.57
N ARG A 107 2.88 4.71 2.72
CA ARG A 107 2.47 5.48 3.91
C ARG A 107 2.50 4.63 5.17
N LEU A 108 1.93 3.42 5.16
CA LEU A 108 1.93 2.48 6.28
C LEU A 108 3.36 2.14 6.75
N ARG A 109 4.31 2.06 5.82
CA ARG A 109 5.73 1.77 6.12
C ARG A 109 6.57 3.00 6.44
N GLY A 110 5.93 4.13 6.76
CA GLY A 110 6.61 5.39 7.11
C GLY A 110 7.26 6.12 5.93
N GLY A 111 7.02 5.66 4.71
CA GLY A 111 7.44 6.32 3.47
C GLY A 111 6.47 7.43 3.09
N SER A 112 6.95 8.67 3.06
CA SER A 112 6.21 9.80 2.48
C SER A 112 7.12 10.66 1.61
N GLY A 113 6.52 11.47 0.74
CA GLY A 113 7.28 12.44 -0.04
C GLY A 113 8.18 11.81 -1.11
N ARG A 114 7.77 10.69 -1.72
CA ARG A 114 8.56 9.96 -2.70
C ARG A 114 7.74 9.51 -3.91
N THR A 115 8.43 9.31 -5.03
CA THR A 115 7.88 8.66 -6.21
C THR A 115 8.01 7.15 -6.02
N ILE A 116 6.91 6.42 -6.19
CA ILE A 116 6.79 4.99 -5.88
C ILE A 116 6.51 4.25 -7.19
N THR A 117 7.35 3.29 -7.50
CA THR A 117 7.11 2.31 -8.56
C THR A 117 6.88 0.94 -7.92
N LEU A 118 6.24 0.02 -8.65
CA LEU A 118 6.00 -1.33 -8.12
C LEU A 118 7.30 -2.08 -7.76
N PRO A 119 8.39 -1.97 -8.55
CA PRO A 119 9.68 -2.52 -8.13
C PRO A 119 10.18 -2.00 -6.78
N ASP A 120 9.89 -0.74 -6.41
CA ASP A 120 10.29 -0.17 -5.12
C ASP A 120 9.58 -0.83 -3.92
N LEU A 121 8.45 -1.51 -4.17
CA LEU A 121 7.65 -2.19 -3.15
C LEU A 121 8.02 -3.67 -2.97
N GLY A 122 8.89 -4.22 -3.82
CA GLY A 122 9.28 -5.63 -3.77
C GLY A 122 8.08 -6.57 -3.86
N VAL A 123 7.96 -7.52 -2.92
CA VAL A 123 6.88 -8.51 -2.89
C VAL A 123 5.50 -7.85 -2.85
N TYR A 124 5.34 -6.74 -2.14
CA TYR A 124 4.07 -5.99 -2.13
C TYR A 124 3.63 -5.54 -3.51
N GLY A 125 4.58 -5.12 -4.35
CA GLY A 125 4.29 -4.75 -5.74
C GLY A 125 3.77 -5.92 -6.56
N LEU A 126 4.23 -7.15 -6.27
CA LEU A 126 3.70 -8.37 -6.90
C LEU A 126 2.28 -8.67 -6.41
N LEU A 127 2.05 -8.62 -5.09
CA LEU A 127 0.73 -8.92 -4.50
C LEU A 127 -0.34 -7.92 -4.95
N LEU A 128 -0.01 -6.63 -5.06
CA LEU A 128 -0.94 -5.60 -5.56
C LEU A 128 -1.42 -5.87 -6.99
N GLN A 129 -0.60 -6.52 -7.81
CA GLN A 129 -0.91 -6.81 -9.21
C GLN A 129 -1.79 -8.04 -9.39
N LEU A 130 -2.11 -8.79 -8.33
CA LEU A 130 -3.04 -9.90 -8.42
C LEU A 130 -4.43 -9.39 -8.83
N GLU A 131 -5.03 -10.08 -9.80
CA GLU A 131 -6.34 -9.71 -10.36
C GLU A 131 -7.47 -9.96 -9.37
N ASP A 132 -7.39 -11.04 -8.58
CA ASP A 132 -8.39 -11.41 -7.59
C ASP A 132 -7.88 -11.19 -6.15
N PRO A 133 -8.31 -10.11 -5.47
CA PRO A 133 -8.00 -9.87 -4.06
C PRO A 133 -8.52 -10.99 -3.13
N ASN A 134 -9.54 -11.75 -3.55
CA ASN A 134 -10.10 -12.81 -2.69
C ASN A 134 -9.10 -13.93 -2.42
N GLU A 135 -8.15 -14.17 -3.32
CA GLU A 135 -7.08 -15.13 -3.08
C GLU A 135 -6.16 -14.69 -1.93
N LEU A 136 -5.84 -13.39 -1.87
CA LEU A 136 -5.06 -12.81 -0.79
C LEU A 136 -5.81 -12.84 0.54
N ILE A 137 -7.10 -12.48 0.52
CA ILE A 137 -7.98 -12.54 1.69
C ILE A 137 -8.03 -13.97 2.22
N GLY A 138 -8.34 -14.94 1.36
CA GLY A 138 -8.44 -16.34 1.76
C GLY A 138 -7.11 -16.92 2.27
N PHE A 139 -5.98 -16.50 1.71
CA PHE A 139 -4.67 -16.88 2.21
C PHE A 139 -4.38 -16.27 3.59
N ALA A 140 -4.54 -14.95 3.75
CA ALA A 140 -4.30 -14.25 5.01
C ALA A 140 -5.21 -14.78 6.12
N GLU A 141 -6.50 -15.02 5.83
CA GLU A 141 -7.44 -15.60 6.78
C GLU A 141 -7.00 -17.00 7.22
N ARG A 142 -6.69 -17.91 6.29
CA ARG A 142 -6.28 -19.29 6.66
C ARG A 142 -5.06 -19.31 7.57
N VAL A 143 -4.07 -18.45 7.30
CA VAL A 143 -2.80 -18.45 8.05
C VAL A 143 -2.94 -17.72 9.39
N LEU A 144 -3.65 -16.59 9.42
CA LEU A 144 -3.72 -15.73 10.61
C LEU A 144 -4.92 -16.02 11.51
N ALA A 145 -5.95 -16.74 11.05
CA ALA A 145 -7.13 -17.07 11.84
C ALA A 145 -6.83 -17.71 13.19
N PRO A 146 -5.93 -18.72 13.32
CA PRO A 146 -5.60 -19.30 14.63
C PRO A 146 -5.07 -18.27 15.63
N LEU A 147 -4.31 -17.28 15.14
CA LEU A 147 -3.81 -16.19 15.96
C LEU A 147 -4.97 -15.25 16.35
N ARG A 148 -5.77 -14.78 15.39
CA ARG A 148 -6.91 -13.87 15.63
C ARG A 148 -7.93 -14.46 16.61
N GLU A 149 -8.27 -15.74 16.45
CA GLU A 149 -9.17 -16.45 17.35
C GLU A 149 -8.61 -16.54 18.78
N TYR A 150 -7.30 -16.68 18.93
CA TYR A 150 -6.66 -16.63 20.23
C TYR A 150 -6.68 -15.20 20.80
N GLU A 151 -6.34 -14.18 20.01
CA GLU A 151 -6.38 -12.77 20.42
C GLU A 151 -7.79 -12.39 20.90
N ALA A 152 -8.83 -12.76 20.15
CA ALA A 152 -10.24 -12.49 20.49
C ALA A 152 -10.67 -13.13 21.82
N ARG A 153 -10.17 -14.33 22.13
CA ARG A 153 -10.52 -15.06 23.37
C ARG A 153 -9.73 -14.61 24.59
N LYS A 154 -8.49 -14.15 24.40
CA LYS A 154 -7.54 -13.89 25.50
C LYS A 154 -7.14 -12.43 25.67
N GLY A 155 -7.44 -11.57 24.70
CA GLY A 155 -7.05 -10.15 24.72
C GLY A 155 -5.54 -9.92 24.60
N ILE A 156 -4.78 -10.90 24.11
CA ILE A 156 -3.32 -10.82 23.97
C ILE A 156 -3.01 -10.61 22.49
N SER A 157 -2.31 -9.54 22.13
CA SER A 157 -1.96 -9.32 20.72
C SER A 157 -0.74 -10.14 20.27
N LEU A 158 -1.00 -11.28 19.62
CA LEU A 158 -0.02 -12.14 18.99
C LEU A 158 0.41 -11.61 17.61
N ILE A 159 -0.50 -11.07 16.80
CA ILE A 159 -0.18 -10.56 15.46
C ILE A 159 0.75 -9.35 15.56
N SER A 160 0.49 -8.43 16.48
CA SER A 160 1.40 -7.32 16.76
C SER A 160 2.77 -7.82 17.21
N THR A 161 2.80 -8.84 18.10
CA THR A 161 4.06 -9.41 18.56
C THR A 161 4.86 -10.05 17.42
N LEU A 162 4.17 -10.77 16.51
CA LEU A 162 4.79 -11.39 15.34
C LEU A 162 5.34 -10.35 14.37
N ARG A 163 4.57 -9.30 14.04
CA ARG A 163 5.02 -8.20 13.18
C ARG A 163 6.30 -7.57 13.73
N THR A 164 6.28 -7.17 15.00
CA THR A 164 7.46 -6.58 15.65
C THR A 164 8.63 -7.55 15.73
N TYR A 165 8.38 -8.85 15.93
CA TYR A 165 9.45 -9.85 15.90
C TYR A 165 10.14 -9.97 14.54
N LEU A 166 9.37 -9.93 13.45
CA LEU A 166 9.90 -9.93 12.09
C LEU A 166 10.66 -8.63 11.79
N ASP A 167 10.09 -7.47 12.15
CA ASP A 167 10.69 -6.15 11.92
C ASP A 167 12.00 -5.97 12.71
N GLU A 168 12.07 -6.52 13.91
CA GLU A 168 13.25 -6.51 14.77
C GLU A 168 14.24 -7.65 14.45
N GLY A 169 14.17 -8.24 13.26
CA GLY A 169 15.12 -9.23 12.74
C GLY A 169 15.18 -10.49 13.59
N LEU A 170 14.01 -11.00 13.99
CA LEU A 170 13.84 -12.24 14.76
C LEU A 170 14.49 -12.21 16.15
N SER A 171 14.67 -11.01 16.73
CA SER A 171 15.25 -10.84 18.06
C SER A 171 14.18 -10.64 19.13
N THR A 172 14.03 -11.63 20.01
CA THR A 172 13.11 -11.55 21.16
C THR A 172 13.41 -10.35 22.07
N ALA A 173 14.69 -10.03 22.28
CA ALA A 173 15.10 -8.92 23.14
C ALA A 173 14.74 -7.55 22.52
N ARG A 174 15.02 -7.35 21.23
CA ARG A 174 14.63 -6.12 20.53
C ARG A 174 13.11 -5.98 20.42
N THR A 175 12.41 -7.08 20.15
CA THR A 175 10.94 -7.13 20.14
C THR A 175 10.35 -6.72 21.48
N ALA A 176 10.92 -7.21 22.58
CA ALA A 176 10.50 -6.86 23.92
C ALA A 176 10.68 -5.38 24.22
N ALA A 177 11.83 -4.81 23.81
CA ALA A 177 12.08 -3.38 23.93
C ALA A 177 11.09 -2.54 23.09
N ALA A 178 10.85 -2.92 21.84
CA ALA A 178 9.94 -2.22 20.92
C ALA A 178 8.48 -2.27 21.38
N LEU A 179 8.05 -3.35 22.04
CA LEU A 179 6.69 -3.52 22.57
C LEU A 179 6.53 -3.06 24.02
N TYR A 180 7.60 -2.58 24.67
CA TYR A 180 7.62 -2.27 26.11
C TYR A 180 7.17 -3.44 26.99
N LEU A 181 7.60 -4.66 26.63
CA LEU A 181 7.28 -5.90 27.34
C LEU A 181 8.54 -6.52 27.95
N HIS A 182 8.37 -7.40 28.93
CA HIS A 182 9.46 -8.23 29.42
C HIS A 182 9.83 -9.30 28.38
N VAL A 183 11.13 -9.62 28.23
CA VAL A 183 11.62 -10.60 27.23
C VAL A 183 10.92 -11.97 27.35
N ASN A 184 10.67 -12.43 28.58
CA ASN A 184 9.94 -13.69 28.82
C ASN A 184 8.50 -13.63 28.29
N THR A 185 7.82 -12.49 28.37
CA THR A 185 6.47 -12.32 27.85
C THR A 185 6.45 -12.47 26.33
N VAL A 186 7.43 -11.88 25.64
CA VAL A 186 7.57 -12.05 24.19
C VAL A 186 7.89 -13.50 23.85
N ALA A 187 8.83 -14.14 24.54
CA ALA A 187 9.17 -15.55 24.33
C ALA A 187 7.94 -16.47 24.48
N LEU A 188 7.10 -16.23 25.49
CA LEU A 188 5.85 -16.97 25.69
C LEU A 188 4.84 -16.74 24.56
N ARG A 189 4.73 -15.51 24.04
CA ARG A 189 3.85 -15.20 22.90
C ARG A 189 4.35 -15.85 21.60
N LEU A 190 5.65 -15.83 21.35
CA LEU A 190 6.26 -16.49 20.19
C LEU A 190 6.05 -18.01 20.24
N LYS A 191 6.28 -18.63 21.41
CA LYS A 191 5.96 -20.05 21.62
C LYS A 191 4.48 -20.34 21.38
N ARG A 192 3.59 -19.45 21.82
CA ARG A 192 2.14 -19.59 21.57
C ARG A 192 1.82 -19.51 20.07
N ILE A 193 2.50 -18.64 19.32
CA ILE A 193 2.35 -18.56 17.86
C ILE A 193 2.76 -19.90 17.23
N GLU A 194 3.92 -20.46 17.61
CA GLU A 194 4.39 -21.77 17.13
C GLU A 194 3.37 -22.89 17.39
N GLU A 195 2.81 -22.93 18.61
CA GLU A 195 1.79 -23.91 19.00
C GLU A 195 0.49 -23.76 18.18
N LEU A 196 0.08 -22.53 17.84
CA LEU A 196 -1.16 -22.27 17.10
C LEU A 196 -1.02 -22.55 15.60
N ILE A 197 0.16 -22.30 15.01
CA ILE A 197 0.42 -22.57 13.59
C ILE A 197 0.94 -23.99 13.34
N GLY A 198 1.34 -24.71 14.39
CA GLY A 198 1.85 -26.07 14.32
C GLY A 198 3.28 -26.19 13.77
N MET A 199 4.02 -25.07 13.66
CA MET A 199 5.38 -25.04 13.13
C MET A 199 6.28 -24.12 13.96
N PRO A 200 7.55 -24.49 14.18
CA PRO A 200 8.51 -23.63 14.88
C PRO A 200 8.91 -22.44 14.01
N LEU A 201 9.09 -21.27 14.62
CA LEU A 201 9.51 -20.03 13.94
C LEU A 201 10.98 -20.06 13.52
N THR A 202 11.72 -21.11 13.87
CA THR A 202 13.06 -21.39 13.35
C THR A 202 13.02 -22.03 11.96
N GLN A 203 11.87 -22.55 11.51
CA GLN A 203 11.72 -23.08 10.16
C GLN A 203 11.49 -21.96 9.14
N PRO A 204 12.27 -21.92 8.05
CA PRO A 204 12.11 -20.92 6.99
C PRO A 204 10.70 -20.91 6.38
N GLU A 205 10.07 -22.09 6.25
CA GLU A 205 8.71 -22.23 5.72
C GLU A 205 7.68 -21.51 6.59
N ALA A 206 7.74 -21.67 7.91
CA ALA A 206 6.86 -20.98 8.85
C ALA A 206 7.02 -19.46 8.77
N LEU A 207 8.27 -18.99 8.73
CA LEU A 207 8.57 -17.55 8.60
C LEU A 207 8.06 -16.99 7.27
N LEU A 208 8.26 -17.69 6.17
CA LEU A 208 7.79 -17.28 4.86
C LEU A 208 6.27 -17.20 4.81
N GLN A 209 5.58 -18.24 5.29
CA GLN A 209 4.11 -18.31 5.27
C GLN A 209 3.49 -17.19 6.12
N LEU A 210 4.02 -16.96 7.32
CA LEU A 210 3.56 -15.89 8.20
C LEU A 210 3.84 -14.50 7.62
N THR A 211 5.05 -14.29 7.10
CA THR A 211 5.43 -13.01 6.48
C THR A 211 4.53 -12.71 5.29
N ALA A 212 4.33 -13.69 4.40
CA ALA A 212 3.45 -13.56 3.24
C ALA A 212 2.00 -13.27 3.65
N ALA A 213 1.51 -13.90 4.72
CA ALA A 213 0.14 -13.68 5.20
C ALA A 213 -0.05 -12.27 5.78
N LEU A 214 0.95 -11.76 6.50
CA LEU A 214 0.94 -10.37 6.98
C LEU A 214 1.02 -9.37 5.82
N MET A 215 1.85 -9.64 4.81
CA MET A 215 1.92 -8.83 3.59
C MET A 215 0.60 -8.84 2.82
N ALA A 216 -0.03 -10.02 2.68
CA ALA A 216 -1.33 -10.16 2.04
C ALA A 216 -2.41 -9.38 2.80
N GLN A 217 -2.41 -9.44 4.13
CA GLN A 217 -3.29 -8.63 4.97
C GLN A 217 -3.08 -7.13 4.72
N ASP A 218 -1.83 -6.66 4.73
CA ASP A 218 -1.51 -5.25 4.50
C ASP A 218 -1.99 -4.76 3.11
N VAL A 219 -1.92 -5.63 2.09
CA VAL A 219 -2.44 -5.32 0.75
C VAL A 219 -3.97 -5.22 0.76
N VAL A 220 -4.65 -6.20 1.38
CA VAL A 220 -6.11 -6.21 1.52
C VAL A 220 -6.60 -4.97 2.25
N ASP A 221 -5.90 -4.53 3.30
CA ASP A 221 -6.28 -3.38 4.10
C ASP A 221 -6.19 -2.05 3.31
N VAL A 222 -5.41 -1.99 2.22
CA VAL A 222 -5.23 -0.78 1.39
C VAL A 222 -5.98 -0.78 0.06
N THR A 223 -6.49 -1.92 -0.40
CA THR A 223 -7.21 -2.05 -1.69
C THR A 223 -8.72 -2.10 -1.49
#